data_AF-A0A7V5VBW7-F1
#
_entry.id   AF-A0A7V5VBW7-F1
#
_cell.length_a   1.000
_cell.length_b   1.000
_cell.length_c   1.000
_cell.angle_alpha   90.00
_cell.angle_beta   90.00
_cell.angle_gamma   90.00
#
_symmetry.space_group_name_H-M   'P 1'
#
loop_
_entity.id
_entity.type
_entity.pdbx_description
1 polymer ?
#
loop_
_entity_poly.entity_id
_entity_poly.type
_entity_poly.pdbx_seq_one_letter_code
_entity_poly.pdbx_strand_id
1 'polypeptide(L)'
;SCSTCHSTKRIIGTFGNGGYVVMRPDFYGLASSNKDRGRALYAAMLHLEPQPHKEFFLKPFMRDQTGAFCSPCHKLNPGMTREGVAIDMMNLYDSWQQGPYAGERVAAFKRINEKKDCASCHMPLIPSDDPAAIDGKVHDHTFRKMISESHTGEEENYLIPVTVQVMAYAPYSGRVPVSLHDINPDFIPVDEFDTTVRDTTWQVPEIVPQSVRIPSRMRAATIARGQDVRLDVLVSTDEIGHWFPGDISPRTKTWLELKIEDEQGRTVYHSGELDDFGRVDAGAWFWGSEIIDERGKILRRAHGLGGSEVAYRHKIPPGSADVITHVFSVPENSGDSLRITATIFRCDLLTSKADPESTNGKREHTEKKKIIVARNELNLKVVDSTASDVLEEVRKPGAEKDLRMYGVGLFRRGEYRLALHVYQLLAEKSPEDVRHWLGLLRINLALGDVPAAERALQRARTLQPENVLIDFWHAMLLKKQGKLEAAVEIFDDIEEHFSDDRIFLRQYALTLFDMGRIKKAVEQFRKVIAVAPDDVQTHYNLRECYKILGKDELLKEEENIYNRLQDRIPPKSAY
;
A
#
# COMPACT_ATOMS: atom_id res chain seq x y z
N SER A 1 -17.68 13.86 -14.68
CA SER A 1 -18.96 13.39 -15.27
C SER A 1 -18.69 12.14 -16.10
N CYS A 2 -19.69 11.26 -16.29
CA CYS A 2 -19.54 10.07 -17.15
C CYS A 2 -19.08 10.44 -18.58
N SER A 3 -19.51 11.60 -19.08
CA SER A 3 -19.08 12.12 -20.37
C SER A 3 -17.57 12.34 -20.47
N THR A 4 -16.87 12.75 -19.42
CA THR A 4 -15.40 12.90 -19.45
C THR A 4 -14.71 11.56 -19.69
N CYS A 5 -15.11 10.53 -18.95
CA CYS A 5 -14.55 9.18 -19.07
C CYS A 5 -14.85 8.59 -20.45
N HIS A 6 -16.13 8.53 -20.82
CA HIS A 6 -16.56 7.84 -22.03
C HIS A 6 -16.26 8.61 -23.34
N SER A 7 -16.04 9.93 -23.27
CA SER A 7 -15.58 10.74 -24.42
C SER A 7 -14.07 10.69 -24.62
N THR A 8 -13.32 10.02 -23.73
CA THR A 8 -11.87 9.86 -23.90
C THR A 8 -11.58 9.07 -25.16
N LYS A 9 -10.91 9.67 -26.13
CA LYS A 9 -10.46 9.06 -27.40
C LYS A 9 -9.21 8.22 -27.21
N ARG A 10 -8.24 8.74 -26.46
CA ARG A 10 -6.92 8.13 -26.26
C ARG A 10 -6.30 8.60 -24.95
N ILE A 11 -5.58 7.71 -24.29
CA ILE A 11 -4.69 8.01 -23.16
C ILE A 11 -3.29 8.34 -23.70
N ILE A 12 -2.70 9.45 -23.24
CA ILE A 12 -1.37 9.89 -23.70
C ILE A 12 -0.27 9.06 -23.04
N GLY A 13 -0.47 8.64 -21.79
CA GLY A 13 0.43 7.76 -21.04
C GLY A 13 -0.02 7.62 -19.58
N THR A 14 0.75 6.87 -18.79
CA THR A 14 0.49 6.58 -17.37
C THR A 14 1.18 7.54 -16.40
N PHE A 15 1.63 8.70 -16.89
CA PHE A 15 2.26 9.73 -16.06
C PHE A 15 1.26 10.45 -15.14
N GLY A 16 -0.04 10.42 -15.47
CA GLY A 16 -1.08 11.10 -14.70
C GLY A 16 -1.46 12.49 -15.23
N ASN A 17 -1.99 13.33 -14.34
CA ASN A 17 -2.27 14.78 -14.54
C ASN A 17 -3.16 15.15 -15.74
N GLY A 18 -4.17 14.33 -16.03
CA GLY A 18 -5.10 14.58 -17.12
C GLY A 18 -4.51 14.33 -18.51
N GLY A 19 -3.49 13.46 -18.63
CA GLY A 19 -2.92 13.02 -19.91
C GLY A 19 -3.87 12.18 -20.77
N TYR A 20 -4.97 12.77 -21.25
CA TYR A 20 -5.95 12.14 -22.15
C TYR A 20 -6.46 13.12 -23.21
N VAL A 21 -6.96 12.57 -24.31
CA VAL A 21 -7.61 13.33 -25.38
C VAL A 21 -9.10 13.00 -25.37
N VAL A 22 -9.97 13.99 -25.31
CA VAL A 22 -11.43 13.82 -25.46
C VAL A 22 -11.90 14.15 -26.88
N MET A 23 -12.97 13.50 -27.31
CA MET A 23 -13.62 13.73 -28.60
C MET A 23 -15.13 13.85 -28.40
N ARG A 24 -15.80 14.63 -29.24
CA ARG A 24 -17.27 14.68 -29.28
C ARG A 24 -17.81 13.68 -30.31
N PRO A 25 -18.93 12.99 -30.04
CA PRO A 25 -19.52 12.05 -31.00
C PRO A 25 -20.12 12.77 -32.20
N ASP A 26 -20.07 12.16 -33.37
CA ASP A 26 -20.56 12.74 -34.63
C ASP A 26 -22.08 13.01 -34.60
N PHE A 27 -22.84 12.22 -33.85
CA PHE A 27 -24.30 12.38 -33.66
C PHE A 27 -24.69 13.37 -32.55
N TYR A 28 -23.72 14.05 -31.93
CA TYR A 28 -23.98 14.99 -30.83
C TYR A 28 -24.99 16.08 -31.21
N GLY A 29 -25.02 16.51 -32.48
CA GLY A 29 -25.95 17.54 -32.95
C GLY A 29 -27.43 17.15 -32.85
N LEU A 30 -27.78 15.87 -33.03
CA LEU A 30 -29.16 15.38 -32.84
C LEU A 30 -29.46 15.21 -31.34
N ALA A 31 -28.51 14.69 -30.58
CA ALA A 31 -28.63 14.52 -29.13
C ALA A 31 -28.78 15.86 -28.38
N SER A 32 -28.10 16.91 -28.85
CA SER A 32 -28.13 18.27 -28.28
C SER A 32 -29.09 19.21 -29.04
N SER A 33 -29.99 18.68 -29.88
CA SER A 33 -30.93 19.48 -30.64
C SER A 33 -31.90 20.22 -29.71
N ASN A 34 -32.07 21.53 -29.93
CA ASN A 34 -33.10 22.34 -29.24
C ASN A 34 -34.54 22.01 -29.68
N LYS A 35 -34.71 21.18 -30.71
CA LYS A 35 -36.02 20.71 -31.19
C LYS A 35 -36.29 19.30 -30.68
N ASP A 36 -37.46 19.07 -30.11
CA ASP A 36 -37.90 17.76 -29.60
C ASP A 36 -37.81 16.64 -30.64
N ARG A 37 -38.14 16.95 -31.90
CA ARG A 37 -38.03 15.99 -33.01
C ARG A 37 -36.60 15.50 -33.25
N GLY A 38 -35.60 16.35 -33.03
CA GLY A 38 -34.19 15.96 -33.18
C GLY A 38 -33.75 15.01 -32.07
N ARG A 39 -34.17 15.28 -30.82
CA ARG A 39 -33.92 14.39 -29.68
C ARG A 39 -34.65 13.06 -29.80
N ALA A 40 -35.89 13.09 -30.28
CA ALA A 40 -36.69 11.88 -30.55
C ALA A 40 -36.07 11.02 -31.66
N LEU A 41 -35.56 11.65 -32.73
CA LEU A 41 -34.85 10.94 -33.80
C LEU A 41 -33.56 10.28 -33.27
N TYR A 42 -32.79 10.99 -32.44
CA TYR A 42 -31.61 10.41 -31.79
C TYR A 42 -31.98 9.20 -30.91
N ALA A 43 -33.02 9.31 -30.08
CA ALA A 43 -33.49 8.19 -29.25
C ALA A 43 -33.93 6.99 -30.11
N ALA A 44 -34.68 7.23 -31.19
CA ALA A 44 -35.07 6.16 -32.11
C ALA A 44 -33.87 5.47 -32.76
N MET A 45 -32.85 6.22 -33.19
CA MET A 45 -31.62 5.68 -33.73
C MET A 45 -30.86 4.82 -32.71
N LEU A 46 -30.80 5.24 -31.45
CA LEU A 46 -30.18 4.46 -30.37
C LEU A 46 -30.86 3.10 -30.17
N HIS A 47 -32.19 3.02 -30.30
CA HIS A 47 -32.91 1.77 -30.16
C HIS A 47 -32.80 0.86 -31.39
N LEU A 48 -32.72 1.45 -32.59
CA LEU A 48 -32.64 0.70 -33.85
C LEU A 48 -31.23 0.17 -34.12
N GLU A 49 -30.21 1.00 -33.90
CA GLU A 49 -28.80 0.67 -34.16
C GLU A 49 -27.91 1.23 -33.03
N PRO A 50 -27.84 0.54 -31.87
CA PRO A 50 -27.08 1.02 -30.72
C PRO A 50 -25.56 0.94 -30.90
N GLN A 51 -25.07 0.21 -31.91
CA GLN A 51 -23.64 -0.13 -32.04
C GLN A 51 -22.73 1.11 -32.18
N PRO A 52 -23.02 2.11 -33.04
CA PRO A 52 -22.20 3.33 -33.13
C PRO A 52 -22.11 4.10 -31.81
N HIS A 53 -23.18 4.10 -31.02
CA HIS A 53 -23.18 4.72 -29.68
C HIS A 53 -22.29 3.93 -28.71
N LYS A 54 -22.42 2.60 -28.68
CA LYS A 54 -21.61 1.71 -27.82
C LYS A 54 -20.13 1.83 -28.14
N GLU A 55 -19.74 1.77 -29.40
CA GLU A 55 -18.33 1.85 -29.81
C GLU A 55 -17.69 3.20 -29.50
N PHE A 56 -18.45 4.29 -29.63
CA PHE A 56 -17.95 5.62 -29.29
C PHE A 56 -17.66 5.77 -27.79
N PHE A 57 -18.62 5.35 -26.94
CA PHE A 57 -18.54 5.57 -25.50
C PHE A 57 -17.83 4.46 -24.73
N LEU A 58 -17.66 3.27 -25.29
CA LEU A 58 -17.04 2.14 -24.62
C LEU A 58 -15.92 1.52 -25.48
N LYS A 59 -14.75 2.15 -25.41
CA LYS A 59 -13.57 1.80 -26.19
C LYS A 59 -12.83 0.58 -25.60
N PRO A 60 -12.09 -0.21 -26.40
CA PRO A 60 -11.39 -1.41 -25.91
C PRO A 60 -10.48 -1.15 -24.70
N PHE A 61 -9.70 -0.06 -24.69
CA PHE A 61 -8.81 0.27 -23.58
C PHE A 61 -9.52 0.53 -22.23
N MET A 62 -10.83 0.79 -22.23
CA MET A 62 -11.61 0.93 -20.99
C MET A 62 -11.91 -0.42 -20.33
N ARG A 63 -11.73 -1.52 -21.06
CA ARG A 63 -11.87 -2.91 -20.58
C ARG A 63 -10.51 -3.59 -20.46
N ASP A 64 -9.68 -3.45 -21.49
CA ASP A 64 -8.42 -4.19 -21.60
C ASP A 64 -7.27 -3.51 -20.86
N GLN A 65 -7.39 -2.20 -20.61
CA GLN A 65 -6.35 -1.36 -20.00
C GLN A 65 -6.93 -0.43 -18.92
N THR A 66 -7.95 -0.90 -18.19
CA THR A 66 -8.70 -0.10 -17.19
C THR A 66 -7.80 0.67 -16.22
N GLY A 67 -6.72 0.04 -15.71
CA GLY A 67 -5.77 0.72 -14.83
C GLY A 67 -5.10 1.92 -15.50
N ALA A 68 -4.59 1.74 -16.72
CA ALA A 68 -3.98 2.83 -17.50
C ALA A 68 -5.03 3.89 -17.88
N PHE A 69 -6.27 3.49 -18.16
CA PHE A 69 -7.39 4.39 -18.40
C PHE A 69 -7.72 5.29 -17.19
N CYS A 70 -7.64 4.74 -15.97
CA CYS A 70 -7.85 5.50 -14.73
C CYS A 70 -6.65 6.39 -14.34
N SER A 71 -5.44 6.03 -14.79
CA SER A 71 -4.19 6.70 -14.37
C SER A 71 -4.15 8.22 -14.59
N PRO A 72 -4.70 8.83 -15.67
CA PRO A 72 -4.63 10.28 -15.83
C PRO A 72 -5.31 11.06 -14.71
N CYS A 73 -6.31 10.49 -14.06
CA CYS A 73 -7.05 11.14 -12.98
C CYS A 73 -6.62 10.65 -11.58
N HIS A 74 -6.24 9.36 -11.48
CA HIS A 74 -5.89 8.71 -10.20
C HIS A 74 -4.38 8.61 -9.93
N LYS A 75 -3.59 9.20 -10.83
CA LYS A 75 -2.19 9.54 -10.62
C LYS A 75 -2.03 11.05 -10.78
N LEU A 76 -1.78 11.72 -9.67
CA LEU A 76 -1.51 13.14 -9.57
C LEU A 76 -0.03 13.27 -9.25
N ASN A 77 0.74 13.51 -10.30
CA ASN A 77 2.17 13.75 -10.21
C ASN A 77 2.39 15.22 -10.60
N PRO A 78 2.19 16.21 -9.71
CA PRO A 78 2.02 17.62 -10.06
C PRO A 78 3.21 18.24 -10.83
N GLY A 79 4.30 17.51 -11.04
CA GLY A 79 5.42 17.92 -11.88
C GLY A 79 6.33 18.90 -11.16
N MET A 80 5.76 19.94 -10.55
CA MET A 80 6.37 20.91 -9.62
C MET A 80 5.23 21.63 -8.85
N THR A 81 5.41 21.92 -7.56
CA THR A 81 4.66 23.02 -6.94
C THR A 81 5.21 24.37 -7.43
N ARG A 82 4.52 25.47 -7.14
CA ARG A 82 4.96 26.84 -7.49
C ARG A 82 6.37 27.19 -6.97
N GLU A 83 6.89 26.43 -6.02
CA GLU A 83 8.19 26.63 -5.34
C GLU A 83 9.26 25.62 -5.80
N GLY A 84 9.00 24.82 -6.85
CA GLY A 84 10.00 23.95 -7.47
C GLY A 84 10.15 22.58 -6.82
N VAL A 85 9.45 22.29 -5.72
CA VAL A 85 9.44 20.96 -5.12
C VAL A 85 8.25 20.16 -5.62
N ALA A 86 8.47 18.92 -6.05
CA ALA A 86 7.36 18.02 -6.34
C ALA A 86 7.05 17.11 -5.15
N ILE A 87 5.76 16.99 -4.88
CA ILE A 87 5.19 16.06 -3.91
C ILE A 87 4.42 15.04 -4.72
N ASP A 88 4.81 13.77 -4.65
CA ASP A 88 4.00 12.70 -5.24
C ASP A 88 2.66 12.68 -4.51
N MET A 89 1.62 13.13 -5.21
CA MET A 89 0.32 13.33 -4.60
C MET A 89 -0.43 11.99 -4.58
N MET A 90 -1.64 11.94 -5.12
CA MET A 90 -2.40 10.69 -5.20
C MET A 90 -1.76 9.82 -6.27
N ASN A 91 -1.08 8.72 -5.91
CA ASN A 91 -0.53 7.76 -6.87
C ASN A 91 -1.11 6.35 -6.62
N LEU A 92 -2.37 6.16 -6.99
CA LEU A 92 -3.07 4.89 -6.79
C LEU A 92 -2.72 3.87 -7.86
N TYR A 93 -2.41 4.34 -9.08
CA TYR A 93 -2.12 3.47 -10.22
C TYR A 93 -0.82 2.69 -10.05
N ASP A 94 0.30 3.37 -9.75
CA ASP A 94 1.59 2.69 -9.59
C ASP A 94 1.55 1.73 -8.39
N SER A 95 0.85 2.15 -7.33
CA SER A 95 0.61 1.32 -6.16
C SER A 95 -0.14 0.04 -6.51
N TRP A 96 -1.23 0.16 -7.28
CA TRP A 96 -1.99 -1.00 -7.74
C TRP A 96 -1.16 -1.90 -8.63
N GLN A 97 -0.37 -1.32 -9.53
CA GLN A 97 0.52 -2.07 -10.40
C GLN A 97 1.51 -2.93 -9.62
N GLN A 98 2.01 -2.48 -8.48
CA GLN A 98 2.93 -3.28 -7.63
C GLN A 98 2.21 -4.31 -6.75
N GLY A 99 0.89 -4.17 -6.58
CA GLY A 99 0.09 -5.03 -5.70
C GLY A 99 -0.27 -6.37 -6.34
N PRO A 100 -0.69 -7.35 -5.51
CA PRO A 100 -1.11 -8.68 -5.99
C PRO A 100 -2.30 -8.63 -6.95
N TYR A 101 -3.05 -7.52 -6.96
CA TYR A 101 -4.26 -7.38 -7.76
C TYR A 101 -4.00 -7.08 -9.23
N ALA A 102 -2.87 -6.48 -9.57
CA ALA A 102 -2.52 -6.17 -10.95
C ALA A 102 -2.03 -7.38 -11.76
N GLY A 103 -2.00 -8.58 -11.17
CA GLY A 103 -1.51 -9.82 -11.76
C GLY A 103 -0.42 -10.46 -10.90
N GLU A 104 0.42 -11.26 -11.52
CA GLU A 104 1.59 -11.83 -10.85
C GLU A 104 2.65 -10.75 -10.68
N ARG A 105 2.91 -10.36 -9.43
CA ARG A 105 3.89 -9.32 -9.08
C ARG A 105 4.96 -9.87 -8.16
N VAL A 106 6.22 -9.59 -8.48
CA VAL A 106 7.37 -10.17 -7.75
C VAL A 106 7.46 -9.68 -6.30
N ALA A 107 7.00 -8.45 -6.03
CA ALA A 107 6.99 -7.88 -4.69
C ALA A 107 5.88 -8.43 -3.78
N ALA A 108 4.78 -8.92 -4.36
CA ALA A 108 3.62 -9.34 -3.59
C ALA A 108 3.89 -10.62 -2.78
N PHE A 109 3.43 -10.67 -1.53
CA PHE A 109 3.45 -11.89 -0.70
C PHE A 109 2.26 -12.83 -1.00
N LYS A 110 1.37 -12.41 -1.91
CA LYS A 110 0.14 -13.09 -2.29
C LYS A 110 0.11 -13.20 -3.81
N ARG A 111 -0.19 -14.39 -4.31
CA ARG A 111 -0.58 -14.62 -5.70
C ARG A 111 -2.10 -14.73 -5.75
N ILE A 112 -2.72 -14.14 -6.77
CA ILE A 112 -4.14 -14.32 -7.05
C ILE A 112 -4.30 -14.99 -8.40
N ASN A 113 -5.38 -15.76 -8.57
CA ASN A 113 -5.61 -16.54 -9.79
C ASN A 113 -6.18 -15.69 -10.93
N GLU A 114 -6.77 -14.54 -10.63
CA GLU A 114 -7.41 -13.67 -11.61
C GLU A 114 -7.07 -12.20 -11.30
N LYS A 115 -6.51 -11.50 -12.30
CA LYS A 115 -6.19 -10.08 -12.22
C LYS A 115 -7.45 -9.27 -11.93
N LYS A 116 -7.36 -8.33 -10.99
CA LYS A 116 -8.41 -7.39 -10.66
C LYS A 116 -7.97 -5.98 -11.04
N ASP A 117 -8.81 -5.27 -11.77
CA ASP A 117 -8.57 -3.88 -12.14
C ASP A 117 -9.37 -2.89 -11.27
N CYS A 118 -9.17 -1.60 -11.52
CA CYS A 118 -9.86 -0.54 -10.80
C CYS A 118 -11.40 -0.65 -10.91
N ALA A 119 -11.94 -1.07 -12.07
CA ALA A 119 -13.38 -1.19 -12.26
C ALA A 119 -13.96 -2.38 -11.48
N SER A 120 -13.24 -3.50 -11.40
CA SER A 120 -13.67 -4.67 -10.61
C SER A 120 -13.83 -4.35 -9.12
N CYS A 121 -13.02 -3.43 -8.59
CA CYS A 121 -13.08 -2.99 -7.20
C CYS A 121 -14.03 -1.80 -6.99
N HIS A 122 -13.96 -0.76 -7.82
CA HIS A 122 -14.68 0.51 -7.60
C HIS A 122 -15.98 0.66 -8.40
N MET A 123 -16.21 -0.20 -9.40
CA MET A 123 -17.43 -0.23 -10.22
C MET A 123 -18.00 -1.66 -10.28
N PRO A 124 -18.29 -2.32 -9.14
CA PRO A 124 -18.80 -3.69 -9.14
C PRO A 124 -20.12 -3.80 -9.92
N LEU A 125 -20.43 -4.99 -10.44
CA LEU A 125 -21.70 -5.24 -11.10
C LEU A 125 -22.85 -5.21 -10.08
N ILE A 126 -23.88 -4.41 -10.37
CA ILE A 126 -25.11 -4.30 -9.58
C ILE A 126 -26.33 -4.66 -10.44
N PRO A 127 -27.40 -5.22 -9.85
CA PRO A 127 -28.65 -5.46 -10.56
C PRO A 127 -29.22 -4.17 -11.15
N SER A 128 -29.74 -4.25 -12.39
CA SER A 128 -30.37 -3.12 -13.06
C SER A 128 -31.31 -3.57 -14.15
N ASP A 129 -32.42 -2.85 -14.29
CA ASP A 129 -33.39 -3.00 -15.37
C ASP A 129 -33.07 -2.07 -16.57
N ASP A 130 -31.88 -1.46 -16.60
CA ASP A 130 -31.44 -0.61 -17.70
C ASP A 130 -31.34 -1.43 -19.01
N PRO A 131 -31.80 -0.93 -20.17
CA PRO A 131 -31.68 -1.64 -21.45
C PRO A 131 -30.24 -1.99 -21.88
N ALA A 132 -29.24 -1.33 -21.31
CA ALA A 132 -27.82 -1.64 -21.51
C ALA A 132 -27.28 -2.71 -20.54
N ALA A 133 -28.09 -3.21 -19.61
CA ALA A 133 -27.71 -4.26 -18.67
C ALA A 133 -27.38 -5.57 -19.41
N ILE A 134 -26.27 -6.18 -19.03
CA ILE A 134 -25.85 -7.50 -19.52
C ILE A 134 -26.14 -8.48 -18.39
N ASP A 135 -26.94 -9.51 -18.68
CA ASP A 135 -27.42 -10.49 -17.70
C ASP A 135 -28.10 -9.84 -16.48
N GLY A 136 -28.86 -8.76 -16.73
CA GLY A 136 -29.57 -8.00 -15.70
C GLY A 136 -28.67 -7.18 -14.77
N LYS A 137 -27.41 -6.93 -15.16
CA LYS A 137 -26.44 -6.16 -14.35
C LYS A 137 -25.75 -5.06 -15.15
N VAL A 138 -25.36 -4.01 -14.44
CA VAL A 138 -24.50 -2.91 -14.94
C VAL A 138 -23.39 -2.63 -13.95
N HIS A 139 -22.29 -2.05 -14.40
CA HIS A 139 -21.25 -1.55 -13.51
C HIS A 139 -21.78 -0.38 -12.66
N ASP A 140 -21.46 -0.38 -11.37
CA ASP A 140 -21.84 0.70 -10.46
C ASP A 140 -21.09 2.00 -10.78
N HIS A 141 -21.80 2.97 -11.35
CA HIS A 141 -21.29 4.32 -11.64
C HIS A 141 -21.57 5.32 -10.51
N THR A 142 -22.19 4.88 -9.40
CA THR A 142 -22.28 5.70 -8.19
C THR A 142 -20.98 5.70 -7.40
N PHE A 143 -20.06 4.77 -7.73
CA PHE A 143 -18.78 4.59 -7.06
C PHE A 143 -18.95 4.52 -5.54
N ARG A 144 -19.99 3.83 -5.04
CA ARG A 144 -20.26 3.73 -3.59
C ARG A 144 -19.08 3.15 -2.81
N LYS A 145 -18.30 2.27 -3.43
CA LYS A 145 -17.02 1.74 -2.90
C LYS A 145 -15.84 2.73 -2.96
N MET A 146 -15.96 3.86 -3.66
CA MET A 146 -14.97 4.95 -3.74
C MET A 146 -15.32 6.10 -2.78
N ILE A 147 -16.62 6.38 -2.57
CA ILE A 147 -17.10 7.41 -1.62
C ILE A 147 -16.70 7.07 -0.16
N SER A 148 -16.37 5.80 0.12
CA SER A 148 -15.76 5.39 1.39
C SER A 148 -14.32 5.91 1.59
N GLU A 149 -13.62 6.30 0.52
CA GLU A 149 -12.28 6.88 0.58
C GLU A 149 -12.22 8.37 0.24
N SER A 150 -13.21 8.89 -0.49
CA SER A 150 -13.32 10.30 -0.87
C SER A 150 -14.57 10.92 -0.28
N HIS A 151 -14.35 11.98 0.50
CA HIS A 151 -15.26 12.74 1.37
C HIS A 151 -16.74 12.87 0.92
N THR A 152 -17.59 13.02 1.95
CA THR A 152 -19.02 13.43 1.95
C THR A 152 -20.04 12.28 1.85
N GLY A 153 -20.74 11.99 2.95
CA GLY A 153 -21.88 11.07 2.99
C GLY A 153 -22.34 10.75 4.43
N GLU A 154 -23.65 10.56 4.62
CA GLU A 154 -24.27 10.50 5.95
C GLU A 154 -24.39 9.10 6.58
N GLU A 155 -23.92 8.02 5.95
CA GLU A 155 -24.17 6.66 6.45
C GLU A 155 -22.98 6.05 7.23
N GLU A 156 -23.27 5.42 8.37
CA GLU A 156 -22.31 4.96 9.40
C GLU A 156 -21.52 3.68 9.07
N ASN A 157 -21.68 3.08 7.88
CA ASN A 157 -21.05 1.81 7.53
C ASN A 157 -20.12 1.94 6.32
N TYR A 158 -18.91 2.43 6.55
CA TYR A 158 -17.87 2.50 5.53
C TYR A 158 -17.02 1.22 5.52
N LEU A 159 -17.31 0.33 4.57
CA LEU A 159 -16.55 -0.89 4.30
C LEU A 159 -15.22 -0.59 3.59
N ILE A 160 -14.28 0.06 4.28
CA ILE A 160 -12.87 0.03 3.84
C ILE A 160 -12.36 -1.36 4.25
N PRO A 161 -11.87 -2.21 3.33
CA PRO A 161 -11.53 -3.59 3.63
C PRO A 161 -10.15 -3.70 4.29
N VAL A 162 -9.97 -2.95 5.37
CA VAL A 162 -8.87 -3.07 6.34
C VAL A 162 -9.34 -3.98 7.45
N THR A 163 -8.51 -4.95 7.81
CA THR A 163 -8.74 -5.71 9.04
C THR A 163 -7.80 -5.22 10.12
N VAL A 164 -8.30 -5.11 11.34
CA VAL A 164 -7.50 -4.88 12.53
C VAL A 164 -7.62 -6.09 13.44
N GLN A 165 -6.51 -6.54 14.01
CA GLN A 165 -6.49 -7.65 14.95
C GLN A 165 -5.55 -7.35 16.10
N VAL A 166 -6.00 -7.59 17.32
CA VAL A 166 -5.18 -7.43 18.52
C VAL A 166 -4.63 -8.79 18.93
N MET A 167 -3.32 -8.87 19.13
CA MET A 167 -2.61 -10.03 19.66
C MET A 167 -1.93 -9.65 20.96
N ALA A 168 -2.12 -10.46 22.00
CA ALA A 168 -1.52 -10.23 23.32
C ALA A 168 -0.49 -11.31 23.66
N TYR A 169 0.61 -10.87 24.28
CA TYR A 169 1.74 -11.72 24.68
C TYR A 169 2.17 -11.36 26.10
N ALA A 170 2.15 -12.36 27.00
CA ALA A 170 2.56 -12.19 28.39
C ALA A 170 3.19 -13.49 28.94
N PRO A 171 4.15 -13.41 29.90
CA PRO A 171 4.83 -12.21 30.38
C PRO A 171 5.77 -11.62 29.34
N TYR A 172 5.83 -10.29 29.30
CA TYR A 172 6.82 -9.57 28.51
C TYR A 172 7.93 -9.02 29.41
N SER A 173 9.18 -9.24 29.03
CA SER A 173 10.38 -8.75 29.75
C SER A 173 11.40 -8.08 28.82
N GLY A 174 11.01 -7.82 27.57
CA GLY A 174 11.87 -7.21 26.56
C GLY A 174 11.76 -5.68 26.54
N ARG A 175 12.61 -5.02 25.72
CA ARG A 175 12.41 -3.62 25.35
C ARG A 175 11.55 -3.54 24.10
N VAL A 176 10.64 -2.56 24.04
CA VAL A 176 9.88 -2.25 22.81
C VAL A 176 10.89 -1.97 21.70
N PRO A 177 10.87 -2.71 20.57
CA PRO A 177 11.68 -2.34 19.42
C PRO A 177 11.26 -0.94 18.99
N VAL A 178 12.22 -0.01 18.93
CA VAL A 178 11.98 1.27 18.25
C VAL A 178 11.73 0.93 16.79
N SER A 179 10.52 1.19 16.32
CA SER A 179 10.17 0.94 14.94
C SER A 179 10.98 1.91 14.08
N LEU A 180 11.86 1.36 13.23
CA LEU A 180 12.60 2.15 12.25
C LEU A 180 11.61 2.54 11.16
N HIS A 181 11.33 3.84 11.07
CA HIS A 181 10.46 4.41 10.05
C HIS A 181 11.36 4.85 8.89
N ASP A 182 10.91 4.62 7.65
CA ASP A 182 11.61 4.86 6.37
C ASP A 182 12.29 3.65 5.72
N ILE A 183 11.57 2.53 5.60
CA ILE A 183 11.92 1.52 4.59
C ILE A 183 11.14 1.84 3.31
N ASN A 184 11.87 2.20 2.25
CA ASN A 184 11.33 2.35 0.90
C ASN A 184 10.49 1.11 0.56
N PRO A 185 9.21 1.22 0.20
CA PRO A 185 8.37 0.06 -0.07
C PRO A 185 8.79 -0.77 -1.30
N ASP A 186 9.61 -0.19 -2.18
CA ASP A 186 10.29 -0.89 -3.28
C ASP A 186 11.47 -1.76 -2.81
N PHE A 187 11.79 -1.72 -1.51
CA PHE A 187 12.88 -2.45 -0.90
C PHE A 187 12.54 -3.94 -0.81
N ILE A 188 12.97 -4.66 -1.84
CA ILE A 188 13.34 -6.05 -1.65
C ILE A 188 14.76 -6.02 -1.04
N PRO A 189 14.98 -6.57 0.16
CA PRO A 189 16.32 -6.71 0.75
C PRO A 189 17.12 -7.74 -0.06
N VAL A 190 17.64 -7.31 -1.21
CA VAL A 190 18.66 -7.99 -1.99
C VAL A 190 19.58 -6.88 -2.42
N ASP A 191 20.79 -6.90 -1.86
CA ASP A 191 21.80 -5.85 -1.99
C ASP A 191 21.93 -5.29 -3.42
N GLU A 192 22.17 -3.96 -3.44
CA GLU A 192 22.73 -3.12 -4.53
C GLU A 192 21.81 -2.87 -5.75
N PHE A 193 21.46 -1.64 -6.18
CA PHE A 193 21.94 -0.27 -5.97
C PHE A 193 20.78 0.65 -5.50
N ASP A 194 20.84 1.14 -4.26
CA ASP A 194 20.22 2.41 -3.87
C ASP A 194 21.36 3.42 -3.66
N THR A 195 21.92 3.94 -4.74
CA THR A 195 22.98 4.96 -4.68
C THR A 195 22.45 6.37 -4.48
N THR A 196 21.15 6.54 -4.17
CA THR A 196 20.69 7.74 -3.44
C THR A 196 21.03 7.66 -1.95
N VAL A 197 21.60 6.53 -1.51
CA VAL A 197 22.27 6.33 -0.22
C VAL A 197 23.79 6.34 -0.40
N ARG A 198 24.36 7.40 -0.99
CA ARG A 198 25.76 7.76 -0.68
C ARG A 198 25.74 8.64 0.57
N ASP A 199 26.57 8.27 1.55
CA ASP A 199 26.73 8.92 2.86
C ASP A 199 25.59 8.78 3.88
N THR A 200 25.21 7.53 4.15
CA THR A 200 25.00 7.19 5.57
C THR A 200 25.86 5.98 5.92
N THR A 201 26.96 6.23 6.61
CA THR A 201 27.40 5.35 7.69
C THR A 201 26.29 5.29 8.75
N TRP A 202 25.13 4.70 8.42
CA TRP A 202 24.33 4.03 9.43
C TRP A 202 25.13 2.77 9.75
N GLN A 203 26.02 2.89 10.74
CA GLN A 203 26.14 1.76 11.64
C GLN A 203 24.71 1.50 12.08
N VAL A 204 24.06 0.47 11.54
CA VAL A 204 22.94 -0.17 12.21
C VAL A 204 23.47 -0.31 13.63
N PRO A 205 22.95 0.45 14.62
CA PRO A 205 23.38 0.21 15.97
C PRO A 205 23.11 -1.27 16.13
N GLU A 206 24.11 -2.03 16.54
CA GLU A 206 23.98 -3.43 16.89
C GLU A 206 23.12 -3.55 18.16
N ILE A 207 22.07 -2.74 18.30
CA ILE A 207 20.92 -2.96 19.13
C ILE A 207 20.05 -3.97 18.36
N VAL A 208 20.64 -5.12 18.06
CA VAL A 208 19.87 -6.35 18.09
C VAL A 208 19.44 -6.46 19.54
N PRO A 209 18.15 -6.36 19.90
CA PRO A 209 17.76 -6.85 21.20
C PRO A 209 18.07 -8.35 21.12
N GLN A 210 19.17 -8.78 21.74
CA GLN A 210 19.61 -10.18 21.83
C GLN A 210 18.58 -11.08 22.53
N SER A 211 17.40 -10.55 22.85
CA SER A 211 16.31 -11.26 23.50
C SER A 211 14.93 -10.64 23.22
N VAL A 212 14.54 -10.46 21.96
CA VAL A 212 13.08 -10.52 21.68
C VAL A 212 12.71 -12.00 21.61
N ARG A 213 12.51 -12.62 22.77
CA ARG A 213 11.87 -13.94 22.84
C ARG A 213 10.41 -13.74 22.50
N ILE A 214 10.01 -14.09 21.27
CA ILE A 214 8.59 -14.36 21.02
C ILE A 214 8.27 -15.62 21.83
N PRO A 215 7.20 -15.62 22.64
CA PRO A 215 6.71 -16.86 23.21
C PRO A 215 6.51 -17.87 22.08
N SER A 216 6.97 -19.11 22.25
CA SER A 216 6.86 -20.20 21.26
C SER A 216 5.42 -20.54 20.84
N ARG A 217 4.44 -19.86 21.44
CA ARG A 217 3.02 -19.87 21.09
C ARG A 217 2.48 -18.46 21.32
N MET A 218 1.69 -17.91 20.39
CA MET A 218 0.80 -16.77 20.69
C MET A 218 -0.06 -17.14 21.90
N ARG A 219 0.16 -16.50 23.04
CA ARG A 219 -0.45 -16.81 24.33
C ARG A 219 -0.81 -15.52 25.05
N ALA A 220 -2.10 -15.28 25.20
CA ALA A 220 -2.69 -14.86 26.46
C ALA A 220 -4.23 -14.88 26.30
N ALA A 221 -4.89 -15.89 26.86
CA ALA A 221 -6.28 -15.74 27.30
C ALA A 221 -6.33 -15.20 28.74
N THR A 222 -5.23 -15.37 29.49
CA THR A 222 -5.11 -15.03 30.91
C THR A 222 -3.79 -14.29 31.19
N ILE A 223 -3.86 -13.19 31.92
CA ILE A 223 -2.74 -12.33 32.34
C ILE A 223 -2.82 -12.07 33.85
N ALA A 224 -1.72 -11.72 34.51
CA ALA A 224 -1.68 -11.45 35.94
C ALA A 224 -1.60 -9.95 36.27
N ARG A 225 -2.14 -9.56 37.42
CA ARG A 225 -1.93 -8.23 38.02
C ARG A 225 -0.43 -7.99 38.27
N GLY A 226 0.03 -6.77 38.02
CA GLY A 226 1.45 -6.38 38.11
C GLY A 226 2.34 -6.85 36.94
N GLN A 227 1.77 -7.56 35.96
CA GLN A 227 2.51 -8.11 34.83
C GLN A 227 2.57 -7.13 33.64
N ASP A 228 3.71 -7.06 32.96
CA ASP A 228 3.83 -6.37 31.68
C ASP A 228 3.32 -7.25 30.54
N VAL A 229 2.47 -6.66 29.70
CA VAL A 229 1.83 -7.29 28.54
C VAL A 229 2.23 -6.54 27.28
N ARG A 230 2.73 -7.28 26.28
CA ARG A 230 2.91 -6.76 24.92
C ARG A 230 1.64 -6.99 24.12
N LEU A 231 1.17 -5.95 23.45
CA LEU A 231 0.08 -6.00 22.47
C LEU A 231 0.64 -5.66 21.10
N ASP A 232 0.43 -6.53 20.13
CA ASP A 232 0.64 -6.21 18.72
C ASP A 232 -0.73 -6.03 18.05
N VAL A 233 -0.96 -4.85 17.50
CA VAL A 233 -2.11 -4.53 16.66
C VAL A 233 -1.70 -4.75 15.21
N LEU A 234 -2.21 -5.81 14.60
CA LEU A 234 -2.04 -6.12 13.18
C LEU A 234 -3.07 -5.33 12.38
N VAL A 235 -2.61 -4.55 11.41
CA VAL A 235 -3.45 -3.86 10.43
C VAL A 235 -3.14 -4.43 9.06
N SER A 236 -4.10 -5.12 8.44
CA SER A 236 -3.91 -5.78 7.15
C SER A 236 -4.73 -5.11 6.05
N THR A 237 -4.10 -5.01 4.88
CA THR A 237 -4.62 -4.47 3.63
C THR A 237 -4.75 -5.56 2.58
N ASP A 238 -4.98 -6.81 3.03
CA ASP A 238 -5.02 -7.99 2.17
C ASP A 238 -6.02 -7.87 1.01
N GLU A 239 -7.03 -7.01 1.15
CA GLU A 239 -8.11 -6.74 0.17
C GLU A 239 -8.06 -5.36 -0.49
N ILE A 240 -7.02 -4.57 -0.23
CA ILE A 240 -6.84 -3.25 -0.83
C ILE A 240 -5.91 -3.34 -2.04
N GLY A 241 -6.35 -2.71 -3.12
CA GLY A 241 -5.66 -2.69 -4.42
C GLY A 241 -4.46 -1.74 -4.47
N HIS A 242 -4.40 -0.72 -3.62
CA HIS A 242 -3.34 0.30 -3.55
C HIS A 242 -2.90 0.57 -2.09
N TRP A 243 -2.07 1.59 -1.89
CA TRP A 243 -1.63 2.04 -0.57
C TRP A 243 -2.81 2.40 0.31
N PHE A 244 -2.71 2.05 1.59
CA PHE A 244 -3.62 2.49 2.64
C PHE A 244 -2.87 3.42 3.61
N PRO A 245 -3.41 4.62 3.90
CA PRO A 245 -4.52 5.26 3.21
C PRO A 245 -4.12 5.67 1.78
N GLY A 246 -5.10 5.62 0.86
CA GLY A 246 -4.91 5.99 -0.54
C GLY A 246 -4.72 7.50 -0.74
N ASP A 247 -5.20 8.33 0.18
CA ASP A 247 -5.08 9.79 0.10
C ASP A 247 -3.75 10.32 0.64
N ILE A 248 -3.42 11.53 0.20
CA ILE A 248 -2.33 12.36 0.73
C ILE A 248 -2.88 13.71 1.21
N SER A 249 -4.20 13.84 1.36
CA SER A 249 -4.81 15.08 1.80
C SER A 249 -4.32 15.36 3.22
N PRO A 250 -3.57 16.46 3.46
CA PRO A 250 -3.16 16.80 4.82
C PRO A 250 -4.37 17.09 5.75
N ARG A 251 -5.57 17.23 5.17
CA ARG A 251 -6.84 17.38 5.90
C ARG A 251 -7.28 16.12 6.60
N THR A 252 -7.02 14.97 6.00
CA THR A 252 -7.58 13.70 6.47
C THR A 252 -6.52 12.94 7.23
N LYS A 253 -6.81 12.65 8.49
CA LYS A 253 -5.95 11.81 9.32
C LYS A 253 -6.58 10.45 9.47
N THR A 254 -5.72 9.43 9.38
CA THR A 254 -6.06 8.05 9.71
C THR A 254 -5.15 7.63 10.85
N TRP A 255 -5.71 7.12 11.94
CA TRP A 255 -4.91 6.76 13.12
C TRP A 255 -5.50 5.57 13.87
N LEU A 256 -4.66 4.94 14.70
CA LEU A 256 -5.06 3.88 15.62
C LEU A 256 -5.39 4.47 16.99
N GLU A 257 -6.61 4.23 17.45
CA GLU A 257 -6.95 4.31 18.86
C GLU A 257 -6.86 2.91 19.49
N LEU A 258 -6.11 2.80 20.60
CA LEU A 258 -6.07 1.62 21.44
C LEU A 258 -6.56 2.01 22.84
N LYS A 259 -7.69 1.42 23.25
CA LYS A 259 -8.28 1.63 24.57
C LYS A 259 -8.34 0.30 25.33
N ILE A 260 -7.91 0.30 26.58
CA ILE A 260 -7.96 -0.84 27.49
C ILE A 260 -8.77 -0.44 28.72
N GLU A 261 -9.85 -1.16 28.98
CA GLU A 261 -10.76 -0.90 30.10
C GLU A 261 -10.97 -2.17 30.90
N ASP A 262 -11.13 -2.04 32.22
CA ASP A 262 -11.62 -3.15 33.04
C ASP A 262 -13.15 -3.28 33.01
N GLU A 263 -13.70 -4.32 33.65
CA GLU A 263 -15.15 -4.50 33.70
C GLU A 263 -15.90 -3.41 34.47
N GLN A 264 -15.21 -2.62 35.30
CA GLN A 264 -15.78 -1.45 35.98
C GLN A 264 -15.78 -0.19 35.10
N GLY A 265 -15.24 -0.26 33.88
CA GLY A 265 -15.12 0.87 32.96
C GLY A 265 -13.97 1.81 33.27
N ARG A 266 -13.02 1.41 34.15
CA ARG A 266 -11.81 2.19 34.40
C ARG A 266 -10.84 1.97 33.24
N THR A 267 -10.34 3.08 32.68
CA THR A 267 -9.33 3.04 31.63
C THR A 267 -7.97 2.70 32.24
N VAL A 268 -7.39 1.58 31.78
CA VAL A 268 -6.06 1.08 32.18
C VAL A 268 -4.98 1.63 31.26
N TYR A 269 -5.28 1.74 29.97
CA TYR A 269 -4.38 2.27 28.96
C TYR A 269 -5.22 2.91 27.85
N HIS A 270 -4.78 4.05 27.33
CA HIS A 270 -5.40 4.69 26.18
C HIS A 270 -4.35 5.41 25.36
N SER A 271 -4.44 5.25 24.05
CA SER A 271 -3.63 5.95 23.07
C SER A 271 -4.50 6.23 21.86
N GLY A 272 -4.41 7.43 21.29
CA GLY A 272 -5.18 7.83 20.12
C GLY A 272 -6.53 8.46 20.43
N GLU A 273 -6.70 8.98 21.66
CA GLU A 273 -7.86 9.78 22.02
C GLU A 273 -7.91 11.04 21.16
N LEU A 274 -9.12 11.47 20.78
CA LEU A 274 -9.36 12.75 20.11
C LEU A 274 -9.93 13.73 21.13
N ASP A 275 -9.21 14.82 21.40
CA ASP A 275 -9.68 15.89 22.29
C ASP A 275 -10.81 16.72 21.67
N ASP A 276 -11.44 17.57 22.49
CA ASP A 276 -12.52 18.48 22.06
C ASP A 276 -12.07 19.50 20.99
N PHE A 277 -10.75 19.72 20.86
CA PHE A 277 -10.16 20.57 19.83
C PHE A 277 -9.89 19.81 18.52
N GLY A 278 -10.20 18.51 18.50
CA GLY A 278 -9.98 17.59 17.41
C GLY A 278 -8.51 17.36 17.11
N ARG A 279 -7.70 17.26 18.16
CA ARG A 279 -6.30 16.82 18.16
C ARG A 279 -6.27 15.41 18.72
N VAL A 280 -5.47 14.56 18.09
CA VAL A 280 -5.23 13.21 18.57
C VAL A 280 -3.97 13.21 19.44
N ASP A 281 -3.89 12.33 20.42
CA ASP A 281 -2.70 12.14 21.27
C ASP A 281 -1.39 12.20 20.46
N ALA A 282 -0.40 12.93 20.97
CA ALA A 282 0.87 13.14 20.28
C ALA A 282 1.67 11.83 20.04
N GLY A 283 1.43 10.80 20.86
CA GLY A 283 2.03 9.48 20.72
C GLY A 283 1.21 8.48 19.92
N ALA A 284 0.06 8.90 19.35
CA ALA A 284 -0.79 8.01 18.56
C ALA A 284 -0.11 7.61 17.25
N TRP A 285 -0.51 6.45 16.76
CA TRP A 285 0.01 5.93 15.51
C TRP A 285 -0.84 6.41 14.34
N PHE A 286 -0.23 7.16 13.41
CA PHE A 286 -0.90 7.69 12.23
C PHE A 286 -0.48 6.94 10.96
N TRP A 287 -1.39 6.84 10.01
CA TRP A 287 -1.08 6.53 8.63
C TRP A 287 -1.45 7.71 7.74
N GLY A 288 -0.62 7.96 6.74
CA GLY A 288 -0.77 9.06 5.80
C GLY A 288 0.57 9.64 5.40
N SER A 289 0.51 10.81 4.78
CA SER A 289 1.69 11.61 4.45
C SER A 289 1.56 12.99 5.09
N GLU A 290 2.60 13.48 5.76
CA GLU A 290 2.70 14.89 6.15
C GLU A 290 3.57 15.63 5.13
N ILE A 291 3.05 16.76 4.66
CA ILE A 291 3.74 17.64 3.74
C ILE A 291 4.11 18.90 4.51
N ILE A 292 5.35 19.36 4.40
CA ILE A 292 5.84 20.61 4.99
C ILE A 292 6.13 21.65 3.90
N ASP A 293 6.09 22.93 4.26
CA ASP A 293 6.56 24.05 3.42
C ASP A 293 8.06 24.34 3.61
N GLU A 294 8.60 25.29 2.83
CA GLU A 294 10.03 25.67 2.83
C GLU A 294 10.56 26.11 4.22
N ARG A 295 9.65 26.38 5.17
CA ARG A 295 9.95 26.81 6.55
C ARG A 295 9.80 25.68 7.56
N GLY A 296 9.62 24.44 7.09
CA GLY A 296 9.43 23.26 7.92
C GLY A 296 8.02 23.16 8.53
N LYS A 297 7.05 23.96 8.08
CA LYS A 297 5.71 23.96 8.66
C LYS A 297 4.79 22.99 7.94
N ILE A 298 4.14 22.11 8.71
CA ILE A 298 3.12 21.17 8.18
C ILE A 298 2.02 21.95 7.46
N LEU A 299 1.83 21.63 6.19
CA LEU A 299 0.77 22.14 5.37
C LEU A 299 -0.57 21.62 5.86
N ARG A 300 -1.49 22.57 6.09
CA ARG A 300 -2.89 22.29 6.47
C ARG A 300 -3.86 22.59 5.33
N ARG A 301 -3.36 22.85 4.12
CA ARG A 301 -4.21 23.20 2.98
C ARG A 301 -4.51 21.99 2.11
N ALA A 302 -5.78 21.91 1.77
CA ALA A 302 -6.46 20.97 0.90
C ALA A 302 -5.74 20.43 -0.33
N HIS A 303 -4.97 21.28 -1.00
CA HIS A 303 -4.49 21.06 -2.35
C HIS A 303 -3.00 20.73 -2.41
N GLY A 304 -2.27 20.73 -1.27
CA GLY A 304 -0.82 20.48 -1.23
C GLY A 304 0.06 21.48 -1.99
N LEU A 305 -0.53 22.42 -2.76
CA LEU A 305 0.17 23.50 -3.45
C LEU A 305 0.80 24.44 -2.41
N GLY A 306 2.13 24.56 -2.44
CA GLY A 306 2.95 25.31 -1.46
C GLY A 306 3.75 24.42 -0.50
N GLY A 307 3.84 23.12 -0.80
CA GLY A 307 4.64 22.20 0.00
C GLY A 307 6.01 22.01 -0.65
N SER A 308 7.04 21.98 0.18
CA SER A 308 8.42 21.81 -0.23
C SER A 308 8.99 20.42 0.11
N GLU A 309 8.31 19.60 0.90
CA GLU A 309 8.83 18.29 1.30
C GLU A 309 7.75 17.40 1.92
N VAL A 310 7.92 16.07 1.83
CA VAL A 310 7.14 15.09 2.58
C VAL A 310 7.94 14.72 3.83
N ALA A 311 7.57 15.29 4.97
CA ALA A 311 8.26 15.07 6.26
C ALA A 311 7.96 13.70 6.87
N TYR A 312 6.84 13.10 6.50
CA TYR A 312 6.37 11.83 7.07
C TYR A 312 5.59 11.07 6.02
N ARG A 313 5.88 9.78 5.81
CA ARG A 313 5.09 8.92 4.92
C ARG A 313 4.94 7.54 5.53
N HIS A 314 3.79 7.31 6.15
CA HIS A 314 3.51 6.04 6.79
C HIS A 314 2.26 5.40 6.18
N LYS A 315 2.45 4.43 5.28
CA LYS A 315 1.39 3.76 4.53
C LYS A 315 1.61 2.25 4.46
N ILE A 316 0.53 1.50 4.27
CA ILE A 316 0.52 0.06 4.13
C ILE A 316 0.31 -0.32 2.65
N PRO A 317 1.16 -1.16 2.04
CA PRO A 317 1.06 -1.53 0.63
C PRO A 317 -0.19 -2.38 0.37
N PRO A 318 -0.62 -2.51 -0.88
CA PRO A 318 -1.68 -3.46 -1.22
C PRO A 318 -1.28 -4.91 -0.90
N GLY A 319 -2.21 -5.70 -0.37
CA GLY A 319 -1.94 -7.11 -0.06
C GLY A 319 -0.94 -7.32 1.07
N SER A 320 -0.80 -6.35 1.97
CA SER A 320 0.26 -6.30 2.98
C SER A 320 -0.30 -6.10 4.39
N ALA A 321 0.58 -5.76 5.32
CA ALA A 321 0.22 -5.44 6.68
C ALA A 321 1.24 -4.52 7.35
N ASP A 322 0.78 -3.91 8.44
CA ASP A 322 1.58 -3.19 9.43
C ASP A 322 1.29 -3.77 10.82
N VAL A 323 2.27 -3.67 11.71
CA VAL A 323 2.18 -4.18 13.07
C VAL A 323 2.53 -3.04 14.00
N ILE A 324 1.69 -2.75 14.99
CA ILE A 324 1.89 -1.67 15.95
C ILE A 324 2.02 -2.30 17.33
N THR A 325 3.15 -2.05 17.98
CA THR A 325 3.47 -2.68 19.26
C THR A 325 3.23 -1.69 20.39
N HIS A 326 2.36 -2.07 21.32
CA HIS A 326 2.14 -1.40 22.59
C HIS A 326 2.59 -2.31 23.73
N VAL A 327 3.04 -1.70 24.82
CA VAL A 327 3.31 -2.40 26.07
C VAL A 327 2.61 -1.65 27.18
N PHE A 328 1.90 -2.39 28.03
CA PHE A 328 1.26 -1.84 29.20
C PHE A 328 1.46 -2.78 30.40
N SER A 329 1.50 -2.21 31.59
CA SER A 329 1.51 -2.96 32.85
C SER A 329 0.08 -3.13 33.33
N VAL A 330 -0.31 -4.34 33.75
CA VAL A 330 -1.62 -4.59 34.35
C VAL A 330 -1.63 -4.02 35.77
N PRO A 331 -2.46 -3.01 36.07
CA PRO A 331 -2.53 -2.45 37.43
C PRO A 331 -2.88 -3.49 38.50
N GLU A 332 -2.26 -3.36 39.68
CA GLU A 332 -2.55 -4.21 40.85
C GLU A 332 -4.03 -4.13 41.29
N ASN A 333 -4.69 -3.02 40.99
CA ASN A 333 -6.09 -2.80 41.32
C ASN A 333 -7.04 -3.07 40.16
N SER A 334 -6.59 -3.69 39.06
CA SER A 334 -7.45 -4.05 37.92
C SER A 334 -8.52 -5.07 38.30
N GLY A 335 -9.65 -4.97 37.61
CA GLY A 335 -10.70 -5.98 37.63
C GLY A 335 -10.25 -7.37 37.14
N ASP A 336 -11.17 -8.33 37.09
CA ASP A 336 -10.91 -9.71 36.67
C ASP A 336 -10.88 -9.89 35.13
N SER A 337 -11.13 -8.81 34.40
CA SER A 337 -11.05 -8.81 32.94
C SER A 337 -10.58 -7.47 32.40
N LEU A 338 -9.84 -7.51 31.28
CA LEU A 338 -9.53 -6.33 30.49
C LEU A 338 -10.13 -6.48 29.09
N ARG A 339 -10.93 -5.49 28.69
CA ARG A 339 -11.38 -5.30 27.32
C ARG A 339 -10.39 -4.41 26.60
N ILE A 340 -9.77 -4.95 25.56
CA ILE A 340 -8.89 -4.21 24.65
C ILE A 340 -9.67 -3.92 23.38
N THR A 341 -9.74 -2.65 23.01
CA THR A 341 -10.38 -2.17 21.80
C THR A 341 -9.34 -1.45 20.94
N ALA A 342 -9.10 -1.98 19.74
CA ALA A 342 -8.34 -1.30 18.70
C ALA A 342 -9.31 -0.78 17.64
N THR A 343 -9.33 0.53 17.43
CA THR A 343 -10.17 1.18 16.41
C THR A 343 -9.30 2.02 15.49
N ILE A 344 -9.41 1.78 14.19
CA ILE A 344 -8.81 2.67 13.18
C ILE A 344 -9.84 3.72 12.86
N PHE A 345 -9.50 4.98 13.11
CA PHE A 345 -10.34 6.11 12.75
C PHE A 345 -9.82 6.81 11.51
N ARG A 346 -10.75 7.44 10.80
CA ARG A 346 -10.47 8.43 9.76
C ARG A 346 -11.31 9.67 10.00
N CYS A 347 -10.70 10.85 9.93
CA CYS A 347 -11.41 12.11 10.12
C CYS A 347 -10.78 13.24 9.30
N ASP A 348 -11.61 14.16 8.79
CA ASP A 348 -11.14 15.47 8.31
C ASP A 348 -10.92 16.37 9.52
N LEU A 349 -9.67 16.47 9.99
CA LEU A 349 -9.33 17.25 11.17
C LEU A 349 -9.21 18.76 10.88
N LEU A 350 -9.38 19.21 9.64
CA LEU A 350 -9.11 20.59 9.23
C LEU A 350 -10.37 21.42 8.91
N THR A 351 -11.57 20.85 8.98
CA THR A 351 -12.81 21.63 8.90
C THR A 351 -13.14 22.30 10.24
N SER A 352 -12.79 23.58 10.37
CA SER A 352 -13.78 24.51 10.93
C SER A 352 -14.70 24.85 9.75
N LYS A 353 -15.93 24.36 9.71
CA LYS A 353 -16.89 24.83 8.70
C LYS A 353 -17.06 26.34 8.89
N ALA A 354 -16.43 27.14 8.04
CA ALA A 354 -17.12 28.32 7.56
C ALA A 354 -18.16 27.75 6.60
N ASP A 355 -19.39 27.65 7.06
CA ASP A 355 -20.53 27.34 6.22
C ASP A 355 -20.50 28.27 5.00
N PRO A 356 -20.39 27.76 3.75
CA PRO A 356 -20.35 28.58 2.55
C PRO A 356 -21.60 29.46 2.38
N GLU A 357 -22.71 29.12 3.06
CA GLU A 357 -23.97 29.88 3.05
C GLU A 357 -24.14 30.80 4.28
N SER A 358 -23.25 30.71 5.27
CA SER A 358 -23.26 31.60 6.44
C SER A 358 -22.70 32.97 6.09
N THR A 359 -23.60 33.83 5.62
CA THR A 359 -23.40 35.28 5.47
C THR A 359 -23.12 36.01 6.78
N ASN A 360 -23.05 35.30 7.92
CA ASN A 360 -23.10 35.89 9.26
C ASN A 360 -21.94 35.50 10.18
N GLY A 361 -20.76 35.17 9.64
CA GLY A 361 -19.47 35.22 10.37
C GLY A 361 -19.32 34.35 11.63
N LYS A 362 -20.34 33.56 12.00
CA LYS A 362 -20.30 32.64 13.14
C LYS A 362 -19.63 31.36 12.68
N ARG A 363 -18.44 31.09 13.23
CA ARG A 363 -17.82 29.76 13.18
C ARG A 363 -18.63 28.84 14.08
N GLU A 364 -19.52 28.05 13.52
CA GLU A 364 -20.09 26.94 14.27
C GLU A 364 -19.04 25.84 14.38
N HIS A 365 -18.75 25.42 15.61
CA HIS A 365 -18.00 24.21 15.88
C HIS A 365 -18.88 23.02 15.51
N THR A 366 -18.86 22.61 14.23
CA THR A 366 -19.46 21.33 13.87
C THR A 366 -18.59 20.21 14.42
N GLU A 367 -19.20 19.32 15.21
CA GLU A 367 -18.58 18.11 15.73
C GLU A 367 -17.88 17.35 14.58
N LYS A 368 -16.59 17.06 14.77
CA LYS A 368 -15.80 16.38 13.74
C LYS A 368 -16.26 14.93 13.65
N LYS A 369 -16.95 14.56 12.56
CA LYS A 369 -17.44 13.20 12.34
C LYS A 369 -16.24 12.24 12.21
N LYS A 370 -16.05 11.36 13.20
CA LYS A 370 -15.11 10.24 13.14
C LYS A 370 -15.72 9.14 12.29
N ILE A 371 -14.97 8.64 11.30
CA ILE A 371 -15.32 7.45 10.54
C ILE A 371 -14.54 6.28 11.16
N ILE A 372 -15.25 5.24 11.60
CA ILE A 372 -14.62 3.98 12.00
C ILE A 372 -14.28 3.23 10.71
N VAL A 373 -12.98 3.03 10.48
CA VAL A 373 -12.45 2.27 9.34
C VAL A 373 -12.49 0.77 9.64
N ALA A 374 -11.98 0.40 10.81
CA ALA A 374 -11.96 -0.98 11.29
C ALA A 374 -11.94 -0.98 12.82
N ARG A 375 -12.51 -2.01 13.44
CA ARG A 375 -12.50 -2.19 14.89
C ARG A 375 -12.33 -3.65 15.23
N ASN A 376 -11.53 -3.91 16.26
CA ASN A 376 -11.39 -5.24 16.85
C ASN A 376 -11.38 -5.13 18.37
N GLU A 377 -11.98 -6.13 19.00
CA GLU A 377 -12.03 -6.24 20.46
C GLU A 377 -11.47 -7.60 20.89
N LEU A 378 -10.59 -7.55 21.89
CA LEU A 378 -10.00 -8.71 22.54
C LEU A 378 -10.27 -8.59 24.05
N ASN A 379 -10.85 -9.64 24.63
CA ASN A 379 -11.05 -9.70 26.08
C ASN A 379 -9.99 -10.63 26.68
N LEU A 380 -9.29 -10.15 27.70
CA LEU A 380 -8.31 -10.90 28.48
C LEU A 380 -8.84 -11.14 29.88
N LYS A 381 -8.64 -12.35 30.40
CA LYS A 381 -8.91 -12.67 31.81
C LYS A 381 -7.73 -12.23 32.66
N VAL A 382 -8.00 -11.54 33.77
CA VAL A 382 -6.98 -11.14 34.75
C VAL A 382 -7.04 -12.06 35.96
N VAL A 383 -5.89 -12.50 36.45
CA VAL A 383 -5.76 -13.33 37.66
C VAL A 383 -4.74 -12.73 38.63
N ASP A 384 -4.75 -13.18 39.88
CA ASP A 384 -3.69 -12.86 40.83
C ASP A 384 -2.39 -13.59 40.46
N SER A 385 -1.25 -13.05 40.93
CA SER A 385 0.16 -13.34 40.57
C SER A 385 0.62 -14.81 40.44
N THR A 386 -0.25 -15.79 40.69
CA THR A 386 -0.03 -17.22 40.51
C THR A 386 -0.69 -17.76 39.23
N ALA A 387 -0.50 -17.12 38.08
CA ALA A 387 -0.90 -17.67 36.78
C ALA A 387 0.06 -18.78 36.32
N SER A 388 0.16 -19.88 37.09
CA SER A 388 0.79 -21.11 36.63
C SER A 388 -0.05 -21.70 35.51
N ASP A 389 0.47 -21.66 34.28
CA ASP A 389 0.11 -22.51 33.15
C ASP A 389 -1.37 -22.96 33.07
N VAL A 390 -2.30 -22.01 32.97
CA VAL A 390 -3.66 -22.36 32.53
C VAL A 390 -3.65 -22.46 31.01
N LEU A 391 -3.28 -23.65 30.53
CA LEU A 391 -3.43 -24.09 29.14
C LEU A 391 -4.92 -24.34 28.84
N GLU A 392 -5.69 -23.26 28.67
CA GLU A 392 -6.94 -23.38 27.92
C GLU A 392 -6.67 -23.07 26.45
N GLU A 393 -6.53 -24.17 25.73
CA GLU A 393 -6.40 -24.29 24.29
C GLU A 393 -7.72 -23.85 23.61
N VAL A 394 -8.07 -22.57 23.63
CA VAL A 394 -9.26 -22.10 22.89
C VAL A 394 -9.11 -20.67 22.37
N ARG A 395 -8.60 -20.55 21.13
CA ARG A 395 -9.46 -20.07 20.04
C ARG A 395 -8.85 -20.42 18.70
N LYS A 396 -9.71 -20.98 17.84
CA LYS A 396 -9.43 -21.24 16.42
C LYS A 396 -8.74 -20.02 15.81
N PRO A 397 -7.71 -20.23 14.99
CA PRO A 397 -6.95 -19.14 14.41
C PRO A 397 -7.92 -18.11 13.81
N GLY A 398 -7.64 -16.82 14.02
CA GLY A 398 -7.67 -15.94 12.86
C GLY A 398 -6.82 -16.65 11.80
N ALA A 399 -7.51 -17.33 10.89
CA ALA A 399 -7.02 -18.43 10.05
C ALA A 399 -5.64 -18.08 9.50
N GLU A 400 -4.66 -18.99 9.56
CA GLU A 400 -3.34 -18.97 8.89
C GLU A 400 -2.91 -17.70 8.10
N LYS A 401 -3.76 -17.21 7.19
CA LYS A 401 -3.82 -15.83 6.69
C LYS A 401 -3.37 -14.74 7.68
N ASP A 402 -3.93 -14.64 8.89
CA ASP A 402 -3.62 -13.52 9.80
C ASP A 402 -2.21 -13.62 10.35
N LEU A 403 -1.78 -14.83 10.69
CA LEU A 403 -0.40 -15.10 11.09
C LEU A 403 0.59 -14.84 9.94
N ARG A 404 0.20 -15.18 8.69
CA ARG A 404 0.96 -14.80 7.50
C ARG A 404 1.06 -13.27 7.36
N MET A 405 -0.03 -12.53 7.58
CA MET A 405 -0.03 -11.07 7.52
C MET A 405 0.79 -10.43 8.63
N TYR A 406 0.76 -11.00 9.83
CA TYR A 406 1.68 -10.62 10.90
C TYR A 406 3.14 -10.81 10.49
N GLY A 407 3.49 -11.96 9.90
CA GLY A 407 4.82 -12.21 9.35
C GLY A 407 5.24 -11.20 8.27
N VAL A 408 4.33 -10.81 7.37
CA VAL A 408 4.56 -9.78 6.36
C VAL A 408 4.80 -8.41 6.99
N GLY A 409 3.99 -8.02 7.98
CA GLY A 409 4.16 -6.75 8.69
C GLY A 409 5.49 -6.68 9.45
N LEU A 410 5.88 -7.77 10.12
CA LEU A 410 7.19 -7.88 10.77
C LEU A 410 8.36 -7.78 9.77
N PHE A 411 8.26 -8.46 8.63
CA PHE A 411 9.27 -8.37 7.56
C PHE A 411 9.42 -6.93 7.07
N ARG A 412 8.30 -6.22 6.86
CA ARG A 412 8.30 -4.82 6.43
C ARG A 412 8.91 -3.86 7.44
N ARG A 413 8.80 -4.15 8.73
CA ARG A 413 9.42 -3.39 9.81
C ARG A 413 10.92 -3.71 10.01
N GLY A 414 11.49 -4.60 9.20
CA GLY A 414 12.88 -5.06 9.36
C GLY A 414 13.06 -6.04 10.53
N GLU A 415 11.99 -6.49 11.18
CA GLU A 415 12.01 -7.47 12.27
C GLU A 415 12.16 -8.90 11.71
N TYR A 416 13.17 -9.12 10.86
CA TYR A 416 13.35 -10.34 10.06
C TYR A 416 13.45 -11.61 10.90
N ARG A 417 14.06 -11.55 12.09
CA ARG A 417 14.15 -12.69 13.00
C ARG A 417 12.78 -13.09 13.56
N LEU A 418 11.90 -12.13 13.83
CA LEU A 418 10.54 -12.40 14.28
C LEU A 418 9.70 -12.96 13.14
N ALA A 419 9.81 -12.34 11.95
CA ALA A 419 9.17 -12.83 10.74
C ALA A 419 9.61 -14.28 10.43
N LEU A 420 10.89 -14.61 10.60
CA LEU A 420 11.44 -15.95 10.42
C LEU A 420 10.72 -16.97 11.32
N HIS A 421 10.60 -16.67 12.61
CA HIS A 421 9.93 -17.55 13.56
C HIS A 421 8.45 -17.79 13.20
N VAL A 422 7.75 -16.72 12.82
CA VAL A 422 6.35 -16.80 12.37
C VAL A 422 6.20 -17.68 11.14
N TYR A 423 7.07 -17.51 10.15
CA TYR A 423 7.02 -18.29 8.91
C TYR A 423 7.49 -19.73 9.08
N GLN A 424 8.38 -20.02 10.04
CA GLN A 424 8.71 -21.39 10.44
C GLN A 424 7.49 -22.09 11.05
N LEU A 425 6.78 -21.42 11.97
CA LEU A 425 5.54 -21.95 12.54
C LEU A 425 4.46 -22.21 11.47
N LEU A 426 4.32 -21.30 10.50
CA LEU A 426 3.39 -21.47 9.38
C LEU A 426 3.77 -22.67 8.51
N ALA A 427 5.07 -22.83 8.19
CA ALA A 427 5.57 -23.95 7.42
C ALA A 427 5.48 -25.30 8.17
N GLU A 428 5.58 -25.30 9.49
CA GLU A 428 5.35 -26.49 10.33
C GLU A 428 3.87 -26.89 10.37
N LYS A 429 2.97 -25.92 10.44
CA LYS A 429 1.51 -26.16 10.50
C LYS A 429 0.91 -26.57 9.18
N SER A 430 1.32 -25.91 8.10
CA SER A 430 0.79 -26.09 6.75
C SER A 430 1.97 -26.21 5.76
N PRO A 431 2.70 -27.34 5.80
CA PRO A 431 3.92 -27.56 5.00
C PRO A 431 3.70 -27.67 3.50
N GLU A 432 2.45 -27.77 3.05
CA GLU A 432 2.02 -27.82 1.65
C GLU A 432 1.71 -26.45 1.05
N ASP A 433 1.57 -25.40 1.88
CA ASP A 433 1.36 -24.05 1.37
C ASP A 433 2.69 -23.41 0.93
N VAL A 434 2.86 -23.28 -0.38
CA VAL A 434 4.01 -22.65 -1.02
C VAL A 434 4.30 -21.23 -0.50
N ARG A 435 3.28 -20.49 -0.05
CA ARG A 435 3.41 -19.09 0.39
C ARG A 435 4.28 -19.00 1.64
N HIS A 436 4.28 -20.02 2.48
CA HIS A 436 5.11 -20.08 3.68
C HIS A 436 6.58 -20.26 3.32
N TRP A 437 6.87 -21.16 2.39
CA TRP A 437 8.23 -21.41 1.90
C TRP A 437 8.79 -20.24 1.09
N LEU A 438 7.95 -19.58 0.28
CA LEU A 438 8.33 -18.32 -0.39
C LEU A 438 8.61 -17.19 0.62
N GLY A 439 7.82 -17.09 1.68
CA GLY A 439 8.10 -16.15 2.77
C GLY A 439 9.43 -16.45 3.47
N LEU A 440 9.68 -17.72 3.81
CA LEU A 440 10.97 -18.16 4.37
C LEU A 440 12.14 -17.87 3.43
N LEU A 441 12.01 -18.12 2.14
CA LEU A 441 13.03 -17.81 1.13
C LEU A 441 13.38 -16.31 1.17
N ARG A 442 12.37 -15.44 1.11
CA ARG A 442 12.53 -13.98 1.15
C ARG A 442 13.17 -13.50 2.46
N ILE A 443 12.73 -14.03 3.59
CA ILE A 443 13.25 -13.68 4.92
C ILE A 443 14.72 -14.11 5.05
N ASN A 444 15.07 -15.32 4.62
CA ASN A 444 16.45 -15.80 4.69
C ASN A 444 17.38 -15.08 3.71
N LEU A 445 16.89 -14.66 2.53
CA LEU A 445 17.60 -13.75 1.63
C LEU A 445 17.92 -12.41 2.31
N ALA A 446 16.93 -11.82 2.99
CA ALA A 446 17.09 -10.58 3.75
C ALA A 446 18.11 -10.71 4.89
N LEU A 447 18.11 -11.86 5.57
CA LEU A 447 19.05 -12.18 6.64
C LEU A 447 20.45 -12.57 6.12
N GLY A 448 20.61 -12.81 4.82
CA GLY A 448 21.84 -13.34 4.22
C GLY A 448 22.11 -14.82 4.51
N ASP A 449 21.15 -15.57 5.06
CA ASP A 449 21.26 -17.02 5.28
C ASP A 449 20.99 -17.78 3.97
N VAL A 450 22.00 -17.79 3.11
CA VAL A 450 21.96 -18.46 1.79
C VAL A 450 21.60 -19.95 1.91
N PRO A 451 22.17 -20.76 2.84
CA PRO A 451 21.78 -22.16 2.99
C PRO A 451 20.30 -22.36 3.39
N ALA A 452 19.75 -21.52 4.27
CA ALA A 452 18.33 -21.61 4.64
C ALA A 452 17.41 -21.16 3.50
N ALA A 453 17.80 -20.12 2.76
CA ALA A 453 17.11 -19.69 1.55
C ALA A 453 17.04 -20.82 0.51
N GLU A 454 18.14 -21.51 0.24
CA GLU A 454 18.19 -22.65 -0.68
C GLU A 454 17.23 -23.79 -0.28
N ARG A 455 17.17 -24.15 1.01
CA ARG A 455 16.22 -25.16 1.51
C ARG A 455 14.77 -24.73 1.30
N ALA A 456 14.45 -23.48 1.59
CA ALA A 456 13.11 -22.93 1.40
C ALA A 456 12.74 -22.89 -0.09
N LEU A 457 13.67 -22.50 -0.96
CA LEU A 457 13.51 -22.53 -2.42
C LEU A 457 13.21 -23.95 -2.92
N GLN A 458 14.01 -24.94 -2.52
CA GLN A 458 13.82 -26.34 -2.93
C GLN A 458 12.43 -26.85 -2.54
N ARG A 459 11.99 -26.52 -1.31
CA ARG A 459 10.68 -26.91 -0.83
C ARG A 459 9.55 -26.21 -1.60
N ALA A 460 9.67 -24.90 -1.85
CA ALA A 460 8.70 -24.16 -2.66
C ALA A 460 8.59 -24.75 -4.07
N ARG A 461 9.73 -25.00 -4.73
CA ARG A 461 9.81 -25.56 -6.10
C ARG A 461 9.23 -26.97 -6.18
N THR A 462 9.39 -27.77 -5.13
CA THR A 462 8.77 -29.11 -5.06
C THR A 462 7.25 -29.03 -5.00
N LEU A 463 6.70 -28.03 -4.30
CA LEU A 463 5.25 -27.87 -4.15
C LEU A 463 4.58 -27.30 -5.41
N GLN A 464 5.24 -26.35 -6.08
CA GLN A 464 4.73 -25.72 -7.29
C GLN A 464 5.84 -25.50 -8.33
N PRO A 465 6.18 -26.50 -9.15
CA PRO A 465 7.27 -26.41 -10.12
C PRO A 465 7.09 -25.33 -11.19
N GLU A 466 5.85 -24.97 -11.51
CA GLU A 466 5.49 -24.02 -12.58
C GLU A 466 5.20 -22.60 -12.04
N ASN A 467 5.50 -22.32 -10.77
CA ASN A 467 5.25 -21.01 -10.19
C ASN A 467 6.42 -20.06 -10.49
N VAL A 468 6.24 -19.19 -11.47
CA VAL A 468 7.24 -18.20 -11.94
C VAL A 468 7.73 -17.22 -10.86
N LEU A 469 6.99 -17.03 -9.76
CA LEU A 469 7.50 -16.26 -8.62
C LEU A 469 8.67 -16.98 -7.94
N ILE A 470 8.64 -18.31 -7.90
CA ILE A 470 9.74 -19.13 -7.36
C ILE A 470 10.99 -18.96 -8.22
N ASP A 471 10.83 -18.88 -9.54
CA ASP A 471 11.92 -18.64 -10.48
C ASP A 471 12.53 -17.25 -10.31
N PHE A 472 11.70 -16.21 -10.16
CA PHE A 472 12.19 -14.88 -9.79
C PHE A 472 13.03 -14.92 -8.50
N TRP A 473 12.53 -15.51 -7.42
CA TRP A 473 13.26 -15.57 -6.15
C TRP A 473 14.50 -16.48 -6.22
N HIS A 474 14.50 -17.48 -7.10
CA HIS A 474 15.69 -18.28 -7.41
C HIS A 474 16.76 -17.42 -8.09
N ALA A 475 16.39 -16.61 -9.09
CA ALA A 475 17.30 -15.67 -9.72
C ALA A 475 17.87 -14.65 -8.72
N MET A 476 17.04 -14.15 -7.79
CA MET A 476 17.53 -13.28 -6.70
C MET A 476 18.51 -13.99 -5.76
N LEU A 477 18.28 -15.27 -5.44
CA LEU A 477 19.23 -16.08 -4.67
C LEU A 477 20.55 -16.30 -5.42
N LEU A 478 20.50 -16.58 -6.73
CA LEU A 478 21.69 -16.69 -7.58
C LEU A 478 22.46 -15.38 -7.67
N LYS A 479 21.75 -14.24 -7.80
CA LYS A 479 22.34 -12.90 -7.74
C LYS A 479 23.09 -12.71 -6.41
N LYS A 480 22.47 -13.04 -5.27
CA LYS A 480 23.09 -12.97 -3.94
C LYS A 480 24.32 -13.87 -3.80
N GLN A 481 24.35 -15.00 -4.52
CA GLN A 481 25.50 -15.90 -4.60
C GLN A 481 26.60 -15.44 -5.59
N GLY A 482 26.40 -14.33 -6.30
CA GLY A 482 27.31 -13.84 -7.35
C GLY A 482 27.21 -14.60 -8.68
N LYS A 483 26.24 -15.50 -8.84
CA LYS A 483 26.02 -16.29 -10.06
C LYS A 483 25.13 -15.53 -11.04
N LEU A 484 25.63 -14.41 -11.54
CA LEU A 484 24.84 -13.44 -12.31
C LEU A 484 24.37 -14.00 -13.67
N GLU A 485 25.19 -14.80 -14.36
CA GLU A 485 24.81 -15.43 -15.63
C GLU A 485 23.58 -16.32 -15.48
N ALA A 486 23.59 -17.21 -14.48
CA ALA A 486 22.48 -18.12 -14.21
C ALA A 486 21.22 -17.36 -13.75
N ALA A 487 21.37 -16.24 -13.03
CA ALA A 487 20.24 -15.39 -12.69
C ALA A 487 19.60 -14.75 -13.93
N VAL A 488 20.41 -14.29 -14.88
CA VAL A 488 19.93 -13.70 -16.15
C VAL A 488 19.25 -14.75 -17.04
N GLU A 489 19.76 -15.98 -17.11
CA GLU A 489 19.10 -17.06 -17.84
C GLU A 489 17.67 -17.30 -17.33
N ILE A 490 17.48 -17.31 -16.01
CA ILE A 490 16.14 -17.42 -15.42
C ILE A 490 15.28 -16.19 -15.71
N PHE A 491 15.86 -14.98 -15.65
CA PHE A 491 15.11 -13.77 -15.99
C PHE A 491 14.66 -13.74 -17.45
N ASP A 492 15.50 -14.21 -18.38
CA ASP A 492 15.15 -14.36 -19.80
C ASP A 492 13.92 -15.29 -19.96
N ASP A 493 13.91 -16.42 -19.24
CA ASP A 493 12.82 -17.41 -19.34
C ASP A 493 11.47 -16.91 -18.79
N ILE A 494 11.48 -16.02 -17.80
CA ILE A 494 10.26 -15.55 -17.12
C ILE A 494 9.86 -14.11 -17.51
N GLU A 495 10.59 -13.45 -18.41
CA GLU A 495 10.36 -12.04 -18.77
C GLU A 495 8.92 -11.78 -19.23
N GLU A 496 8.35 -12.65 -20.06
CA GLU A 496 7.00 -12.46 -20.62
C GLU A 496 5.93 -12.37 -19.52
N HIS A 497 6.08 -13.15 -18.44
CA HIS A 497 5.16 -13.17 -17.29
C HIS A 497 5.17 -11.87 -16.49
N PHE A 498 6.28 -11.14 -16.51
CA PHE A 498 6.51 -9.94 -15.72
C PHE A 498 6.82 -8.70 -16.59
N SER A 499 6.40 -8.72 -17.85
CA SER A 499 6.70 -7.69 -18.86
C SER A 499 6.16 -6.30 -18.51
N ASP A 500 5.21 -6.20 -17.58
CA ASP A 500 4.67 -4.94 -17.03
C ASP A 500 4.97 -4.75 -15.52
N ASP A 501 5.83 -5.58 -14.92
CA ASP A 501 6.28 -5.45 -13.53
C ASP A 501 7.60 -4.65 -13.48
N ARG A 502 7.50 -3.39 -13.06
CA ARG A 502 8.66 -2.49 -12.97
C ARG A 502 9.76 -3.02 -12.04
N ILE A 503 9.41 -3.76 -10.99
CA ILE A 503 10.37 -4.26 -10.00
C ILE A 503 11.16 -5.41 -10.63
N PHE A 504 10.47 -6.33 -11.30
CA PHE A 504 11.12 -7.40 -12.06
C PHE A 504 12.08 -6.83 -13.12
N LEU A 505 11.58 -5.95 -14.00
CA LEU A 505 12.36 -5.37 -15.09
C LEU A 505 13.59 -4.61 -14.56
N ARG A 506 13.45 -3.91 -13.43
CA ARG A 506 14.54 -3.20 -12.77
C ARG A 506 15.58 -4.15 -12.20
N GLN A 507 15.17 -5.24 -11.53
CA GLN A 507 16.12 -6.24 -11.02
C GLN A 507 16.86 -6.96 -12.14
N TYR A 508 16.16 -7.25 -13.24
CA TYR A 508 16.79 -7.82 -14.43
C TYR A 508 17.82 -6.84 -15.03
N ALA A 509 17.43 -5.58 -15.24
CA ALA A 509 18.33 -4.54 -15.75
C ALA A 509 19.56 -4.31 -14.86
N LEU A 510 19.38 -4.27 -13.53
CA LEU A 510 20.47 -4.15 -12.55
C LEU A 510 21.42 -5.35 -12.62
N THR A 511 20.89 -6.57 -12.72
CA THR A 511 21.74 -7.76 -12.84
C THR A 511 22.58 -7.73 -14.13
N LEU A 512 22.00 -7.28 -15.25
CA LEU A 512 22.74 -7.06 -16.50
C LEU A 512 23.80 -5.96 -16.36
N PHE A 513 23.50 -4.90 -15.60
CA PHE A 513 24.44 -3.82 -15.31
C PHE A 513 25.63 -4.33 -14.48
N ASP A 514 25.37 -5.13 -13.43
CA ASP A 514 26.39 -5.73 -12.56
C ASP A 514 27.33 -6.66 -13.34
N MET A 515 26.82 -7.33 -14.38
CA MET A 515 27.61 -8.14 -15.33
C MET A 515 28.41 -7.32 -16.35
N GLY A 516 28.28 -5.99 -16.36
CA GLY A 516 28.86 -5.12 -17.39
C GLY A 516 28.18 -5.20 -18.76
N ARG A 517 27.01 -5.85 -18.88
CA ARG A 517 26.21 -5.93 -20.11
C ARG A 517 25.38 -4.66 -20.32
N ILE A 518 26.04 -3.50 -20.30
CA ILE A 518 25.40 -2.18 -20.19
C ILE A 518 24.35 -1.91 -21.27
N LYS A 519 24.58 -2.33 -22.52
CA LYS A 519 23.60 -2.14 -23.61
C LYS A 519 22.28 -2.88 -23.35
N LYS A 520 22.35 -4.12 -22.87
CA LYS A 520 21.15 -4.89 -22.50
C LYS A 520 20.47 -4.31 -21.26
N ALA A 521 21.25 -3.81 -20.29
CA ALA A 521 20.71 -3.12 -19.13
C ALA A 521 19.87 -1.89 -19.54
N VAL A 522 20.36 -1.08 -20.49
CA VAL A 522 19.60 0.06 -21.06
C VAL A 522 18.29 -0.38 -21.69
N GLU A 523 18.27 -1.50 -22.44
CA GLU A 523 17.06 -2.03 -23.06
C GLU A 523 15.99 -2.37 -22.00
N GLN A 524 16.39 -3.05 -20.92
CA GLN A 524 15.48 -3.41 -19.83
C GLN A 524 15.05 -2.19 -19.00
N PHE A 525 15.96 -1.25 -18.69
CA PHE A 525 15.59 0.01 -18.02
C PHE A 525 14.61 0.85 -18.85
N ARG A 526 14.72 0.87 -20.18
CA ARG A 526 13.74 1.56 -21.04
C ARG A 526 12.36 0.93 -20.96
N LYS A 527 12.24 -0.38 -20.76
CA LYS A 527 10.96 -1.04 -20.48
C LYS A 527 10.39 -0.59 -19.15
N VAL A 528 11.22 -0.42 -18.11
CA VAL A 528 10.78 0.16 -16.84
C VAL A 528 10.19 1.56 -17.07
N ILE A 529 10.86 2.44 -17.82
CA ILE A 529 10.35 3.79 -18.13
C ILE A 529 9.05 3.76 -18.96
N ALA A 530 8.87 2.77 -19.84
CA ALA A 530 7.62 2.62 -20.59
C ALA A 530 6.41 2.32 -19.68
N VAL A 531 6.66 1.57 -18.60
CA VAL A 531 5.65 1.19 -17.60
C VAL A 531 5.48 2.26 -16.53
N ALA A 532 6.58 2.86 -16.13
CA ALA A 532 6.75 3.77 -15.00
C ALA A 532 7.62 4.98 -15.41
N PRO A 533 7.06 5.95 -16.15
CA PRO A 533 7.86 7.03 -16.74
C PRO A 533 8.41 8.05 -15.72
N ASP A 534 8.08 7.87 -14.44
CA ASP A 534 8.51 8.67 -13.31
C ASP A 534 9.32 7.86 -12.28
N ASP A 535 9.80 6.66 -12.64
CA ASP A 535 10.67 5.86 -11.77
C ASP A 535 12.07 6.49 -11.64
N VAL A 536 12.26 7.24 -10.56
CA VAL A 536 13.48 8.02 -10.29
C VAL A 536 14.74 7.16 -10.31
N GLN A 537 14.65 5.94 -9.73
CA GLN A 537 15.78 5.02 -9.67
C GLN A 537 16.22 4.56 -11.06
N THR A 538 15.27 4.30 -11.95
CA THR A 538 15.57 3.89 -13.33
C THR A 538 16.20 5.02 -14.12
N HIS A 539 15.74 6.26 -13.96
CA HIS A 539 16.38 7.43 -14.59
C HIS A 539 17.83 7.61 -14.10
N TYR A 540 18.09 7.42 -12.80
CA TYR A 540 19.45 7.37 -12.27
C TYR A 540 20.28 6.25 -12.93
N ASN A 541 19.74 5.03 -13.01
CA ASN A 541 20.48 3.90 -13.57
C ASN A 541 20.75 4.07 -15.07
N LEU A 542 19.80 4.63 -15.84
CA LEU A 542 19.98 4.98 -17.25
C LEU A 542 21.08 6.03 -17.43
N ARG A 543 21.12 7.05 -16.56
CA ARG A 543 22.20 8.03 -16.51
C ARG A 543 23.55 7.35 -16.37
N GLU A 544 23.71 6.46 -15.38
CA GLU A 544 24.98 5.71 -15.19
C GLU A 544 25.31 4.84 -16.40
N CYS A 545 24.33 4.18 -17.01
CA CYS A 545 24.54 3.40 -18.23
C CYS A 545 25.05 4.27 -19.40
N TYR A 546 24.41 5.42 -19.66
CA TYR A 546 24.79 6.31 -20.75
C TYR A 546 26.15 6.96 -20.53
N LYS A 547 26.50 7.23 -19.27
CA LYS A 547 27.84 7.67 -18.89
C LYS A 547 28.90 6.62 -19.25
N ILE A 548 28.68 5.35 -18.91
CA ILE A 548 29.61 4.26 -19.27
C ILE A 548 29.70 4.07 -20.78
N LEU A 549 28.59 4.26 -21.51
CA LEU A 549 28.52 4.12 -22.96
C LEU A 549 29.04 5.35 -23.73
N GLY A 550 29.38 6.46 -23.07
CA GLY A 550 29.79 7.72 -23.72
C GLY A 550 28.69 8.34 -24.59
N LYS A 551 27.42 8.25 -24.16
CA LYS A 551 26.26 8.80 -24.87
C LYS A 551 25.85 10.15 -24.28
N ASP A 552 26.67 11.17 -24.50
CA ASP A 552 26.57 12.48 -23.85
C ASP A 552 25.19 13.16 -23.98
N GLU A 553 24.56 13.09 -25.15
CA GLU A 553 23.22 13.68 -25.36
C GLU A 553 22.15 12.99 -24.50
N LEU A 554 22.13 11.66 -24.50
CA LEU A 554 21.19 10.87 -23.71
C LEU A 554 21.49 10.97 -22.22
N LEU A 555 22.78 11.02 -21.85
CA LEU A 555 23.22 11.29 -20.48
C LEU A 555 22.63 12.61 -19.98
N LYS A 556 22.78 13.69 -20.74
CA LYS A 556 22.26 15.01 -20.38
C LYS A 556 20.73 15.02 -20.31
N GLU A 557 20.06 14.29 -21.20
CA GLU A 557 18.60 14.12 -21.16
C GLU A 557 18.17 13.44 -19.86
N GLU A 558 18.77 12.30 -19.51
CA GLU A 558 18.48 11.60 -18.27
C GLU A 558 18.87 12.39 -17.04
N GLU A 559 19.96 13.18 -17.05
CA GLU A 559 20.31 14.11 -15.97
C GLU A 559 19.23 15.16 -15.78
N ASN A 560 18.70 15.73 -16.87
CA ASN A 560 17.62 16.71 -16.77
C ASN A 560 16.31 16.08 -16.28
N ILE A 561 16.01 14.84 -16.67
CA ILE A 561 14.83 14.13 -16.17
C ILE A 561 15.03 13.73 -14.71
N TYR A 562 16.16 13.13 -14.37
CA TYR A 562 16.55 12.73 -13.02
C TYR A 562 16.59 13.91 -12.07
N ASN A 563 17.20 15.05 -12.43
CA ASN A 563 17.20 16.23 -11.56
C ASN A 563 15.77 16.76 -11.36
N ARG A 564 14.96 16.84 -12.42
CA ARG A 564 13.52 17.18 -12.30
C ARG A 564 12.75 16.16 -11.46
N LEU A 565 13.23 14.92 -11.33
CA LEU A 565 12.67 13.83 -10.53
C LEU A 565 13.25 13.75 -9.11
N GLN A 566 14.48 14.21 -8.90
CA GLN A 566 15.21 14.19 -7.63
C GLN A 566 14.93 15.45 -6.83
N ASP A 567 14.70 16.60 -7.48
CA ASP A 567 14.08 17.79 -6.87
C ASP A 567 12.62 17.50 -6.41
N ARG A 568 12.14 16.25 -6.60
CA ARG A 568 10.90 15.68 -6.04
C ARG A 568 11.13 14.85 -4.76
N ILE A 569 12.38 14.63 -4.36
CA ILE A 569 12.80 13.87 -3.18
C ILE A 569 13.65 14.83 -2.32
N PRO A 570 13.23 15.18 -1.09
CA PRO A 570 13.96 16.15 -0.30
C PRO A 570 15.39 15.70 0.04
N PRO A 571 16.35 16.63 0.18
CA PRO A 571 17.68 16.30 0.68
C PRO A 571 17.63 15.89 2.17
N LYS A 572 18.28 14.77 2.49
CA LYS A 572 18.29 14.15 3.84
C LYS A 572 18.79 15.03 4.99
N SER A 573 19.40 16.18 4.72
CA SER A 573 19.91 17.08 5.75
C SER A 573 18.82 17.84 6.52
N ALA A 574 17.54 17.62 6.20
CA ALA A 574 16.39 18.21 6.88
C ALA A 574 15.73 17.29 7.94
N TYR A 575 16.23 16.06 8.11
CA TYR A 575 15.73 15.08 9.10
C TYR A 575 16.37 15.23 10.48
#